data_AF-A0A5B2TKK7-F1
#
_entry.id   AF-A0A5B2TKK7-F1
#
_cell.length_a   1.000
_cell.length_b   1.000
_cell.length_c   1.000
_cell.angle_alpha   90.00
_cell.angle_beta   90.00
_cell.angle_gamma   90.00
#
_symmetry.space_group_name_H-M   'P 1'
#
loop_
_entity.id
_entity.type
_entity.pdbx_description
1 polymer ?
#
loop_
_entity_poly.entity_id
_entity_poly.type
_entity_poly.pdbx_seq_one_letter_code
_entity_poly.pdbx_strand_id
1 'polypeptide(L)'
;MDLYLPAMLLLSGGAFIHSRSTVPELRPASEAADTVWKLLAKLAFFLWIGLLVWGAYQRPLMAVVMAFVLSLLFNVLLASRGPRPVWPGLSMALSALGVGFGVYTILAG
;
A
#
# COMPACT_ATOMS: atom_id res chain seq x y z
N MET A 1 11.98 1.45 16.39
CA MET A 1 12.25 0.74 15.12
C MET A 1 11.67 1.58 14.00
N ASP A 2 12.40 1.82 12.91
CA ASP A 2 11.89 2.65 11.82
C ASP A 2 10.98 1.83 10.89
N LEU A 3 9.70 2.22 10.85
CA LEU A 3 8.67 1.55 10.06
C LEU A 3 8.26 2.34 8.81
N TYR A 4 8.91 3.48 8.54
CA TYR A 4 8.55 4.35 7.41
C TYR A 4 8.64 3.64 6.05
N LEU A 5 9.81 3.07 5.72
CA LEU A 5 10.00 2.38 4.44
C LEU A 5 9.09 1.13 4.30
N PRO A 6 9.00 0.23 5.31
CA PRO A 6 8.03 -0.87 5.27
C PRO A 6 6.59 -0.38 5.04
N ALA A 7 6.13 0.66 5.76
CA ALA A 7 4.80 1.22 5.56
C ALA A 7 4.60 1.69 4.10
N MET A 8 5.57 2.43 3.57
CA MET A 8 5.56 2.93 2.19
C MET A 8 5.44 1.83 1.14
N LEU A 9 6.18 0.73 1.29
CA LEU A 9 6.11 -0.41 0.36
C LEU A 9 4.76 -1.12 0.44
N LEU A 10 4.29 -1.41 1.65
CA LEU A 10 3.07 -2.17 1.90
C LEU A 10 1.83 -1.39 1.44
N LEU A 11 1.74 -0.10 1.77
CA LEU A 11 0.63 0.76 1.35
C LEU A 11 0.58 0.89 -0.18
N SER A 12 1.72 1.16 -0.82
CA SER A 12 1.80 1.29 -2.28
C SER A 12 1.42 -0.01 -2.99
N GLY A 13 1.99 -1.14 -2.55
CA GLY A 13 1.71 -2.44 -3.15
C GLY A 13 0.27 -2.88 -2.96
N GLY A 14 -0.30 -2.66 -1.77
CA GLY A 14 -1.71 -2.95 -1.48
C GLY A 14 -2.66 -2.19 -2.42
N ALA A 15 -2.47 -0.87 -2.55
CA ALA A 15 -3.25 -0.03 -3.45
C ALA A 15 -3.02 -0.38 -4.94
N PHE A 16 -1.79 -0.67 -5.33
CA PHE A 16 -1.42 -1.06 -6.70
C PHE A 16 -2.10 -2.37 -7.12
N ILE A 17 -2.08 -3.40 -6.27
CA ILE A 17 -2.74 -4.67 -6.59
C ILE A 17 -4.24 -4.47 -6.81
N HIS A 18 -4.89 -3.65 -5.98
CA HIS A 18 -6.31 -3.32 -6.16
C HIS A 18 -6.56 -2.62 -7.51
N SER A 19 -5.71 -1.67 -7.91
CA SER A 19 -5.87 -0.96 -9.20
C SER A 19 -5.69 -1.86 -10.43
N ARG A 20 -5.06 -3.03 -10.27
CA ARG A 20 -4.86 -4.03 -11.33
C ARG A 20 -5.85 -5.20 -11.29
N SER A 21 -6.70 -5.27 -10.28
CA SER A 21 -7.63 -6.39 -10.05
C SER A 21 -9.10 -5.95 -10.30
N THR A 22 -9.35 -5.34 -11.46
CA THR A 22 -10.65 -4.70 -11.76
C THR A 22 -11.70 -5.65 -12.34
N VAL A 23 -11.29 -6.83 -12.81
CA VAL A 23 -12.21 -7.82 -13.40
C VAL A 23 -12.97 -8.61 -12.31
N PRO A 24 -14.24 -8.98 -12.52
CA PRO A 24 -15.06 -9.66 -11.50
C PRO A 24 -14.43 -10.92 -10.92
N GLU A 25 -13.69 -11.69 -11.72
CA GLU A 25 -13.07 -12.96 -11.34
C GLU A 25 -11.93 -12.79 -10.34
N LEU A 26 -11.39 -11.57 -10.22
CA LEU A 26 -10.32 -11.21 -9.29
C LEU A 26 -10.84 -10.38 -8.13
N ARG A 27 -12.14 -10.39 -7.85
CA ARG A 27 -12.73 -9.70 -6.70
C ARG A 27 -13.07 -10.72 -5.59
N PRO A 28 -13.10 -10.29 -4.31
CA PRO A 28 -13.63 -11.12 -3.25
C PRO A 28 -15.06 -11.58 -3.56
N ALA A 29 -15.35 -12.85 -3.27
CA ALA A 29 -16.66 -13.43 -3.55
C ALA A 29 -17.79 -12.85 -2.66
N SER A 30 -17.45 -12.38 -1.46
CA SER A 30 -18.39 -11.73 -0.55
C SER A 30 -18.47 -10.23 -0.84
N GLU A 31 -19.68 -9.69 -0.96
CA GLU A 31 -19.91 -8.24 -1.13
C GLU A 31 -19.32 -7.40 0.02
N ALA A 32 -19.41 -7.92 1.25
CA ALA A 32 -18.81 -7.28 2.42
C ALA A 32 -17.29 -7.22 2.29
N ALA A 33 -16.66 -8.31 1.90
CA ALA A 33 -15.20 -8.37 1.69
C ALA A 33 -14.75 -7.46 0.54
N ASP A 34 -15.50 -7.40 -0.55
CA ASP A 34 -15.22 -6.50 -1.68
C ASP A 34 -15.33 -5.02 -1.26
N THR A 35 -16.34 -4.68 -0.45
CA THR A 35 -16.51 -3.33 0.10
C THR A 35 -15.33 -2.96 1.01
N VAL A 36 -14.97 -3.85 1.95
CA VAL A 36 -13.82 -3.66 2.85
C VAL A 36 -12.54 -3.49 2.05
N TRP A 37 -12.31 -4.34 1.05
CA TRP A 37 -11.12 -4.28 0.22
C TRP A 37 -10.98 -2.96 -0.53
N LYS A 38 -12.07 -2.47 -1.13
CA LYS A 38 -12.10 -1.15 -1.79
C LYS A 38 -11.80 -0.01 -0.83
N LEU A 39 -12.41 -0.03 0.35
CA LEU A 39 -12.18 1.00 1.36
C LEU A 39 -10.72 0.99 1.83
N LEU A 40 -10.20 -0.20 2.12
CA LEU A 40 -8.85 -0.40 2.60
C LEU A 40 -7.80 -0.01 1.55
N ALA A 41 -8.04 -0.31 0.27
CA ALA A 41 -7.17 0.10 -0.83
C ALA A 41 -7.16 1.63 -1.02
N LYS A 42 -8.31 2.29 -0.92
CA LYS A 42 -8.39 3.76 -0.93
C LYS A 42 -7.63 4.37 0.25
N LEU A 43 -7.85 3.85 1.45
CA LEU A 43 -7.15 4.30 2.65
C LEU A 43 -5.64 4.13 2.49
N ALA A 44 -5.20 2.97 1.99
CA ALA A 44 -3.79 2.70 1.77
C ALA A 44 -3.16 3.69 0.78
N PHE A 45 -3.84 3.98 -0.33
CA PHE A 45 -3.38 4.96 -1.32
C PHE A 45 -3.25 6.38 -0.73
N PHE A 46 -4.29 6.86 -0.05
CA PHE A 46 -4.26 8.20 0.54
C PHE A 46 -3.24 8.33 1.66
N LEU A 47 -3.10 7.30 2.51
CA LEU A 47 -2.09 7.31 3.57
C LEU A 47 -0.67 7.23 3.00
N TRP A 48 -0.45 6.52 1.90
CA TRP A 48 0.85 6.51 1.21
C TRP A 48 1.24 7.90 0.73
N ILE A 49 0.30 8.64 0.12
CA ILE A 49 0.52 10.06 -0.25
C ILE A 49 0.76 10.90 1.01
N GLY A 50 -0.05 10.71 2.05
CA GLY A 50 0.10 11.41 3.32
C GLY A 50 1.49 11.21 3.94
N LEU A 51 2.03 9.99 3.91
CA LEU A 51 3.38 9.68 4.41
C LEU A 51 4.51 10.25 3.54
N LEU A 52 4.30 10.42 2.22
CA LEU A 52 5.24 11.16 1.38
C LEU A 52 5.32 12.62 1.81
N VAL A 53 4.16 13.26 1.98
CA VAL A 53 4.07 14.66 2.40
C VAL A 53 4.63 14.83 3.81
N TRP A 54 4.14 14.05 4.78
CA TRP A 54 4.65 14.06 6.16
C TRP A 54 6.14 13.76 6.22
N GLY A 55 6.62 12.77 5.47
CA GLY A 55 8.04 12.43 5.39
C GLY A 55 8.89 13.56 4.84
N ALA A 56 8.42 14.29 3.82
CA ALA A 56 9.14 15.44 3.27
C ALA A 56 9.32 16.57 4.30
N TYR A 57 8.41 16.69 5.27
CA TYR A 57 8.52 17.65 6.37
C TYR A 57 9.37 17.14 7.55
N GLN A 58 9.31 15.84 7.87
CA GLN A 58 9.85 15.29 9.12
C GLN A 58 11.12 14.42 8.97
N ARG A 59 11.50 14.05 7.75
CA ARG A 59 12.61 13.12 7.48
C ARG A 59 13.60 13.73 6.48
N PRO A 60 14.86 13.27 6.46
CA PRO A 60 15.81 13.65 5.41
C PRO A 60 15.23 13.35 4.02
N LEU A 61 15.27 14.34 3.12
CA LEU A 61 14.61 14.26 1.81
C LEU A 61 15.05 13.02 1.00
N MET A 62 16.33 12.62 1.10
CA MET A 62 16.83 11.42 0.43
C MET A 62 16.13 10.13 0.90
N ALA A 63 15.75 10.02 2.17
CA ALA A 63 15.03 8.85 2.68
C ALA A 63 13.61 8.77 2.08
N VAL A 64 12.96 9.93 1.89
CA VAL A 64 11.63 10.04 1.26
C VAL A 64 11.70 9.66 -0.22
N VAL A 65 12.70 10.20 -0.93
CA VAL A 65 12.94 9.87 -2.35
C VAL A 65 13.23 8.38 -2.51
N MET A 66 14.07 7.79 -1.65
CA MET A 66 14.35 6.36 -1.68
C MET A 66 13.08 5.52 -1.42
N ALA A 67 12.27 5.89 -0.43
CA ALA A 67 11.02 5.17 -0.14
C ALA A 67 10.05 5.23 -1.32
N PHE A 68 9.90 6.40 -1.95
CA PHE A 68 9.09 6.56 -3.15
C PHE A 68 9.59 5.68 -4.30
N VAL A 69 10.88 5.76 -4.64
CA VAL A 69 11.47 4.97 -5.73
C VAL A 69 11.34 3.48 -5.47
N LEU A 70 11.61 3.02 -4.24
CA LEU A 70 11.46 1.61 -3.87
C LEU A 70 10.00 1.15 -3.91
N SER A 71 9.03 1.99 -3.54
CA SER A 71 7.60 1.69 -3.75
C SER A 71 7.27 1.48 -5.22
N LEU A 72 7.79 2.32 -6.12
CA LEU A 72 7.59 2.17 -7.56
C LEU A 72 8.24 0.88 -8.09
N LEU A 73 9.48 0.60 -7.70
CA LEU A 73 10.16 -0.64 -8.08
C LEU A 73 9.42 -1.88 -7.57
N PHE A 74 8.90 -1.84 -6.34
CA PHE A 74 8.06 -2.90 -5.79
C PHE A 74 6.80 -3.11 -6.63
N ASN A 75 6.13 -2.02 -7.06
CA ASN A 75 4.98 -2.12 -7.97
C ASN A 75 5.35 -2.69 -9.34
N VAL A 76 6.52 -2.38 -9.89
CA VAL A 76 7.03 -3.01 -11.13
C VAL A 76 7.22 -4.51 -10.94
N LEU A 77 7.77 -4.95 -9.79
CA LEU A 77 7.90 -6.37 -9.45
C LEU A 77 6.54 -7.08 -9.27
N LEU A 78 5.52 -6.37 -8.77
CA LEU A 78 4.16 -6.90 -8.70
C LEU A 78 3.53 -6.98 -10.09
N ALA A 79 3.72 -5.95 -10.92
CA ALA A 79 3.22 -5.88 -12.28
C ALA A 79 3.75 -7.03 -13.16
N SER A 80 5.04 -7.36 -13.03
CA SER A 80 5.67 -8.43 -13.81
C SER A 80 5.12 -9.83 -13.51
N ARG A 81 4.49 -10.03 -12.35
CA ARG A 81 3.83 -11.31 -12.01
C ARG A 81 2.44 -11.49 -12.61
N GLY A 82 1.84 -10.41 -13.11
CA GLY A 82 0.48 -10.38 -13.66
C GLY A 82 -0.63 -10.68 -12.63
N PRO A 83 -1.90 -10.33 -12.92
CA PRO A 83 -3.01 -10.55 -11.98
C PRO A 83 -3.19 -12.02 -11.59
N ARG A 84 -3.45 -12.31 -10.30
CA ARG A 84 -3.64 -13.67 -9.78
C ARG A 84 -4.83 -13.76 -8.84
N PRO A 85 -5.48 -14.93 -8.69
CA PRO A 85 -6.61 -15.12 -7.77
C PRO A 85 -6.32 -14.77 -6.30
N VAL A 86 -5.06 -14.89 -5.86
CA VAL A 86 -4.65 -14.57 -4.48
C VAL A 86 -4.48 -13.06 -4.22
N TRP A 87 -4.52 -12.23 -5.27
CA TRP A 87 -4.23 -10.80 -5.19
C TRP A 87 -5.15 -10.00 -4.28
N PRO A 88 -6.47 -10.24 -4.21
CA PRO A 88 -7.33 -9.52 -3.26
C PRO A 88 -6.93 -9.75 -1.81
N GLY A 89 -6.68 -11.01 -1.43
CA GLY A 89 -6.19 -11.37 -0.10
C GLY A 89 -4.85 -10.70 0.22
N LEU A 90 -3.90 -10.76 -0.72
CA LEU A 90 -2.60 -10.12 -0.57
C LEU A 90 -2.73 -8.59 -0.45
N SER A 91 -3.52 -7.96 -1.29
CA SER A 91 -3.77 -6.51 -1.26
C SER A 91 -4.36 -6.07 0.08
N MET A 92 -5.34 -6.81 0.62
CA MET A 92 -5.89 -6.53 1.94
C MET A 92 -4.83 -6.67 3.04
N ALA A 93 -4.03 -7.73 3.02
CA ALA A 93 -2.98 -7.94 4.02
C ALA A 93 -1.91 -6.84 3.98
N LEU A 94 -1.41 -6.51 2.79
CA LEU A 94 -0.44 -5.43 2.60
C LEU A 94 -1.02 -4.08 3.04
N SER A 95 -2.26 -3.78 2.66
CA SER A 95 -2.92 -2.52 3.03
C SER A 95 -3.16 -2.41 4.53
N ALA A 96 -3.64 -3.48 5.20
CA ALA A 96 -3.88 -3.47 6.64
C ALA A 96 -2.57 -3.28 7.45
N LEU A 97 -1.53 -4.05 7.11
CA LEU A 97 -0.22 -3.92 7.75
C LEU A 97 0.41 -2.56 7.46
N GLY A 98 0.32 -2.10 6.21
CA GLY A 98 0.83 -0.80 5.79
C GLY A 98 0.15 0.35 6.53
N VAL A 99 -1.18 0.28 6.73
CA VAL A 99 -1.92 1.28 7.52
C VAL A 99 -1.47 1.25 8.97
N GLY A 100 -1.36 0.07 9.59
CA GLY A 100 -0.87 -0.05 10.96
C GLY A 100 0.53 0.54 11.14
N PHE A 101 1.46 0.24 10.23
CA PHE A 101 2.82 0.77 10.27
C PHE A 101 2.88 2.26 9.98
N GLY A 102 2.07 2.75 9.03
CA GLY A 102 2.00 4.16 8.68
C GLY A 102 1.48 5.01 9.83
N VAL A 103 0.38 4.59 10.45
CA VAL A 103 -0.18 5.26 11.64
C VAL A 103 0.84 5.25 12.78
N TYR A 104 1.44 4.10 13.09
CA TYR A 104 2.47 4.03 14.13
C TYR A 104 3.65 4.96 13.84
N THR A 105 4.10 5.03 12.58
CA THR A 105 5.23 5.90 12.17
C THR A 105 4.92 7.37 12.41
N ILE A 106 3.68 7.81 12.14
CA ILE A 106 3.25 9.18 12.39
C ILE A 106 3.14 9.47 13.89
N LEU A 107 2.63 8.52 14.69
CA LEU A 107 2.43 8.71 16.12
C LEU A 107 3.74 8.61 16.94
N ALA A 108 4.73 7.87 16.44
CA ALA A 108 6.01 7.65 17.10
C ALA A 108 7.10 8.62 16.65
N GLY A 109 6.87 9.40 15.59
CA GLY A 109 7.79 10.40 15.04
C GLY A 109 7.41 11.80 15.47
#